data_AF-A0A504YWT0-F1
#
_entry.id   AF-A0A504YWT0-F1
#
_cell.length_a   1.000
_cell.length_b   1.000
_cell.length_c   1.000
_cell.angle_alpha   90.00
_cell.angle_beta   90.00
_cell.angle_gamma   90.00
#
_symmetry.space_group_name_H-M   'P 1'
#
loop_
_entity.id
_entity.type
_entity.pdbx_description
1 polymer ?
#
loop_
_entity_poly.entity_id
_entity_poly.type
_entity_poly.pdbx_seq_one_letter_code
_entity_poly.pdbx_strand_id
1 'polypeptide(L)'
;MRFLLFCASVLLYIVPSECFLDLSGIIPNEYKRGQPVEVRAVKLASSKTQIPYKYYDLDFCKPDQVIHYDAENFGTFALFRIFLGEILRGDRPVNTRYNIKMGMGVKCAVLCKKEMLSKQSITAFGEFILEDYSIHLTMDQLLGASLYRLDGTKGGRYNHGVRIGIVLDGVPYIYNHLKFKLQYNTVDNDQHRLVGFEVEPFSISEVNFKFEGDSCELTKNPITLENWKAMKGDVKTLYFTYEVIWEPSDIRWASRWDIFLKSQGEQIHWFSIVNSLVIVMFLTSVISMILIRTLRKDIAKYNRDEDLEDILEESGWKLVHGDVFRPPRRPRLLTALVGSGVQIHCMVSIIIFFAMLGMLSPAIESGIDVVQCWWKIRFPRYDGIVQLGGPIEL
;
A
#
# COMPACT_ATOMS: atom_id res chain seq x y z
N MET A 1 36.48 7.38 11.56
CA MET A 1 35.83 8.41 12.41
C MET A 1 35.49 9.69 11.65
N ARG A 2 36.43 10.33 10.93
CA ARG A 2 36.19 11.57 10.17
C ARG A 2 35.19 11.43 9.00
N PHE A 3 35.18 10.29 8.32
CA PHE A 3 34.22 10.02 7.23
C PHE A 3 32.78 9.82 7.73
N LEU A 4 32.61 9.14 8.87
CA LEU A 4 31.32 8.98 9.55
C LEU A 4 30.77 10.31 10.08
N LEU A 5 31.65 11.15 10.63
CA LEU A 5 31.29 12.52 11.05
C LEU A 5 30.91 13.41 9.86
N PHE A 6 31.59 13.27 8.72
CA PHE A 6 31.26 13.99 7.49
C PHE A 6 29.91 13.54 6.90
N CYS A 7 29.65 12.23 6.86
CA CYS A 7 28.35 11.70 6.45
C CYS A 7 27.23 12.15 7.40
N ALA A 8 27.46 12.14 8.72
CA ALA A 8 26.49 12.62 9.70
C ALA A 8 26.23 14.12 9.59
N SER A 9 27.27 14.94 9.35
CA SER A 9 27.11 16.39 9.16
C SER A 9 26.39 16.74 7.86
N VAL A 10 26.59 15.96 6.80
CA VAL A 10 25.89 16.12 5.52
C VAL A 10 24.43 15.70 5.66
N LEU A 11 24.13 14.63 6.41
CA LEU A 11 22.76 14.23 6.76
C LEU A 11 22.03 15.30 7.57
N LEU A 12 22.71 15.95 8.52
CA LEU A 12 22.14 17.05 9.34
C LEU A 12 21.91 18.35 8.55
N TYR A 13 22.75 18.66 7.55
CA TYR A 13 22.59 19.86 6.71
C TYR A 13 21.57 19.71 5.57
N ILE A 14 21.15 18.48 5.23
CA ILE A 14 20.22 18.21 4.13
C ILE A 14 18.74 18.26 4.58
N VAL A 15 18.45 18.29 5.88
CA VAL A 15 17.08 18.42 6.39
C VAL A 15 16.74 19.90 6.56
N PRO A 16 15.98 20.54 5.64
CA PRO A 16 15.47 21.88 5.89
C PRO A 16 14.58 21.87 7.14
N SER A 17 14.83 22.79 8.05
CA SER A 17 14.11 22.99 9.32
C SER A 17 12.62 23.33 9.16
N GLU A 18 12.14 23.53 7.93
CA GLU A 18 10.72 23.82 7.63
C GLU A 18 10.04 22.74 6.78
N CYS A 19 10.70 21.62 6.52
CA CYS A 19 10.03 20.45 5.93
C CYS A 19 9.89 19.36 6.99
N PHE A 20 9.21 19.69 8.10
CA PHE A 20 8.39 18.69 8.75
C PHE A 20 7.26 18.39 7.76
N LEU A 21 7.56 17.50 6.80
CA LEU A 21 6.54 16.70 6.14
C LEU A 21 5.76 16.10 7.30
N ASP A 22 4.59 16.66 7.56
CA ASP A 22 3.60 16.11 8.45
C ASP A 22 3.21 14.77 7.79
N LEU A 23 4.02 13.75 8.08
CA LEU A 23 3.83 12.37 7.68
C LEU A 23 2.59 11.91 8.45
N SER A 24 1.43 12.35 7.95
CA SER A 24 0.12 11.91 8.38
C SER A 24 0.12 10.38 8.41
N GLY A 25 -0.52 9.73 9.38
CA GLY A 25 -0.41 8.27 9.53
C GLY A 25 0.81 7.77 10.33
N ILE A 26 1.67 8.67 10.84
CA ILE A 26 2.59 8.38 11.96
C ILE A 26 1.98 8.82 13.31
N ILE A 27 1.06 9.80 13.29
CA ILE A 27 0.38 10.30 14.49
C ILE A 27 -1.04 9.72 14.56
N PRO A 28 -1.42 9.09 15.69
CA PRO A 28 -2.78 8.58 15.88
C PRO A 28 -3.80 9.70 16.04
N ASN A 29 -4.98 9.52 15.44
CA ASN A 29 -6.15 10.33 15.80
C ASN A 29 -6.81 9.73 17.05
N GLU A 30 -7.22 10.61 17.95
CA GLU A 30 -7.90 10.25 19.20
C GLU A 30 -9.33 10.73 19.15
N TYR A 31 -10.26 9.83 19.44
CA TYR A 31 -11.68 10.07 19.40
C TYR A 31 -12.28 9.94 20.79
N LYS A 32 -13.14 10.89 21.16
CA LYS A 32 -14.01 10.75 22.33
C LYS A 32 -15.25 9.93 21.96
N ARG A 33 -15.84 9.26 22.94
CA ARG A 33 -17.10 8.54 22.74
C ARG A 33 -18.18 9.48 22.18
N GLY A 34 -18.90 9.03 21.17
CA GLY A 34 -19.95 9.79 20.46
C GLY A 34 -19.45 10.76 19.38
N GLN A 35 -18.14 10.98 19.27
CA GLN A 35 -17.56 11.77 18.19
C GLN A 35 -17.77 11.06 16.83
N PRO A 36 -18.13 11.79 15.76
CA PRO A 36 -18.28 11.18 14.44
C PRO A 36 -16.94 10.68 13.90
N VAL A 37 -16.95 9.47 13.34
CA VAL A 37 -15.83 8.85 12.64
C VAL A 37 -16.23 8.67 11.19
N GLU A 38 -15.61 9.44 10.30
CA GLU A 38 -16.02 9.48 8.90
C GLU A 38 -15.54 8.25 8.12
N VAL A 39 -16.46 7.64 7.38
CA VAL A 39 -16.17 6.60 6.39
C VAL A 39 -16.04 7.26 5.03
N ARG A 40 -14.91 7.04 4.37
CA ARG A 40 -14.65 7.56 3.02
C ARG A 40 -14.61 6.39 2.05
N ALA A 41 -15.10 6.62 0.84
CA ALA A 41 -14.95 5.67 -0.25
C ALA A 41 -13.82 6.13 -1.15
N VAL A 42 -12.87 5.24 -1.43
CA VAL A 42 -11.68 5.54 -2.23
C VAL A 42 -11.93 5.20 -3.69
N LYS A 43 -12.17 3.92 -3.98
CA LYS A 43 -12.34 3.40 -5.35
C LYS A 43 -13.03 2.05 -5.35
N LEU A 44 -13.36 1.59 -6.55
CA LEU A 44 -13.73 0.22 -6.86
C LEU A 44 -12.54 -0.43 -7.57
N ALA A 45 -12.05 -1.55 -7.05
CA ALA A 45 -10.91 -2.27 -7.62
C ALA A 45 -11.27 -3.75 -7.80
N SER A 46 -10.79 -4.36 -8.89
CA SER A 46 -11.02 -5.77 -9.19
C SER A 46 -9.73 -6.58 -9.01
N SER A 47 -9.89 -7.85 -8.67
CA SER A 47 -8.80 -8.83 -8.70
C SER A 47 -8.52 -9.38 -10.11
N LYS A 48 -9.47 -9.20 -11.04
CA LYS A 48 -9.41 -9.70 -12.43
C LYS A 48 -8.96 -8.62 -13.41
N THR A 49 -9.45 -7.40 -13.24
CA THR A 49 -9.15 -6.27 -14.14
C THR A 49 -8.15 -5.31 -13.49
N GLN A 50 -7.44 -4.54 -14.32
CA GLN A 50 -6.44 -3.58 -13.87
C GLN A 50 -6.98 -2.14 -13.77
N ILE A 51 -8.27 -1.92 -14.04
CA ILE A 51 -8.87 -0.59 -14.15
C ILE A 51 -9.69 -0.28 -12.88
N PRO A 52 -9.27 0.70 -12.05
CA PRO A 52 -10.08 1.15 -10.95
C PRO A 52 -11.17 2.12 -11.41
N TYR A 53 -12.35 2.04 -10.78
CA TYR A 53 -13.47 2.96 -10.99
C TYR A 53 -13.71 3.80 -9.75
N LYS A 54 -14.37 4.96 -9.90
CA LYS A 54 -14.77 5.76 -8.75
C LYS A 54 -15.94 5.09 -8.04
N TYR A 55 -16.06 5.33 -6.74
CA TYR A 55 -17.14 4.74 -5.95
C TYR A 55 -18.53 5.06 -6.53
N TYR A 56 -18.80 6.32 -6.88
CA TYR A 56 -20.08 6.76 -7.42
C TYR A 56 -20.24 6.59 -8.95
N ASP A 57 -19.34 5.85 -9.62
CA ASP A 57 -19.57 5.44 -11.01
C ASP A 57 -20.68 4.36 -11.08
N LEU A 58 -20.82 3.59 -10.00
CA LEU A 58 -22.00 2.77 -9.74
C LEU A 58 -23.04 3.56 -8.94
N ASP A 59 -24.31 3.18 -9.12
CA ASP A 59 -25.47 3.87 -8.54
C ASP A 59 -25.67 3.57 -7.04
N PHE A 60 -24.62 3.80 -6.23
CA PHE A 60 -24.67 3.73 -4.78
C PHE A 60 -25.36 4.96 -4.16
N CYS A 61 -25.46 4.98 -2.83
CA CYS A 61 -26.08 6.05 -2.05
C CYS A 61 -25.23 7.34 -2.03
N LYS A 62 -25.30 8.14 -3.09
CA LYS A 62 -24.60 9.43 -3.21
C LYS A 62 -25.18 10.48 -2.25
N PRO A 63 -24.38 11.17 -1.41
CA PRO A 63 -24.85 12.30 -0.59
C PRO A 63 -25.26 13.50 -1.46
N ASP A 64 -26.03 14.42 -0.89
CA ASP A 64 -26.54 15.59 -1.62
C ASP A 64 -25.39 16.48 -2.11
N GLN A 65 -24.32 16.58 -1.32
CA GLN A 65 -23.05 17.17 -1.70
C GLN A 65 -21.94 16.13 -1.59
N VAL A 66 -21.32 15.81 -2.72
CA VAL A 66 -20.11 14.98 -2.76
C VAL A 66 -18.91 15.87 -2.51
N ILE A 67 -18.27 15.63 -1.38
CA ILE A 67 -17.04 16.30 -0.99
C ILE A 67 -15.89 15.46 -1.52
N HIS A 68 -15.10 16.07 -2.39
CA HIS A 68 -13.84 15.50 -2.88
C HIS A 68 -12.72 15.95 -1.96
N TYR A 69 -12.09 14.98 -1.32
CA TYR A 69 -10.90 15.20 -0.51
C TYR A 69 -9.68 15.16 -1.43
N ASP A 70 -9.49 16.25 -2.17
CA ASP A 70 -8.37 16.45 -3.09
C ASP A 70 -7.37 17.49 -2.54
N ALA A 71 -6.11 17.40 -2.97
CA ALA A 71 -5.02 18.28 -2.51
C ALA A 71 -5.23 19.78 -2.83
N GLU A 72 -6.07 20.11 -3.81
CA GLU A 72 -6.34 21.50 -4.20
C GLU A 72 -7.30 22.22 -3.23
N ASN A 73 -8.12 21.48 -2.46
CA ASN A 73 -9.07 22.03 -1.49
C ASN A 73 -8.51 22.11 -0.06
N PHE A 74 -7.19 21.98 0.09
CA PHE A 74 -6.47 21.93 1.37
C PHE A 74 -6.71 23.14 2.28
N GLY A 75 -7.01 24.31 1.70
CA GLY A 75 -7.22 25.57 2.44
C GLY A 75 -8.53 25.67 3.23
N THR A 76 -9.58 24.93 2.86
CA THR A 76 -10.92 25.06 3.48
C THR A 76 -11.26 23.87 4.41
N PHE A 77 -10.62 22.72 4.22
CA PHE A 77 -10.82 21.50 5.03
C PHE A 77 -9.51 21.07 5.73
N ALA A 78 -8.85 22.02 6.40
CA ALA A 78 -7.58 21.82 7.12
C ALA A 78 -7.60 20.72 8.22
N LEU A 79 -8.78 20.19 8.57
CA LEU A 79 -8.93 19.07 9.50
C LEU A 79 -8.66 17.70 8.86
N PHE A 80 -8.57 17.62 7.53
CA PHE A 80 -8.58 16.34 6.82
C PHE A 80 -7.23 16.01 6.18
N ARG A 81 -6.46 15.16 6.86
CA ARG A 81 -5.14 14.74 6.41
C ARG A 81 -5.27 13.59 5.39
N ILE A 82 -5.00 13.88 4.12
CA ILE A 82 -4.79 12.89 3.05
C ILE A 82 -3.32 12.48 3.08
N PHE A 83 -3.04 11.19 2.94
CA PHE A 83 -1.67 10.70 2.95
C PHE A 83 -0.98 10.94 1.60
N LEU A 84 0.32 11.25 1.59
CA LEU A 84 1.06 11.53 0.37
C LEU A 84 1.01 10.37 -0.65
N GLY A 85 1.07 9.11 -0.22
CA GLY A 85 0.86 7.98 -1.13
C GLY A 85 -0.60 7.72 -1.55
N GLU A 86 -1.63 8.28 -0.91
CA GLU A 86 -2.98 8.33 -1.53
C GLU A 86 -2.93 9.28 -2.75
N ILE A 87 -2.26 10.43 -2.60
CA ILE A 87 -2.05 11.39 -3.70
C ILE A 87 -1.24 10.76 -4.84
N LEU A 88 -0.14 10.06 -4.53
CA LEU A 88 0.73 9.45 -5.55
C LEU A 88 0.03 8.32 -6.31
N ARG A 89 -0.90 7.60 -5.68
CA ARG A 89 -1.76 6.62 -6.34
C ARG A 89 -2.87 7.24 -7.18
N GLY A 90 -3.09 8.56 -7.06
CA GLY A 90 -4.20 9.24 -7.68
C GLY A 90 -5.54 8.87 -7.05
N ASP A 91 -5.54 8.39 -5.81
CA ASP A 91 -6.76 8.06 -5.07
C ASP A 91 -7.48 9.36 -4.71
N ARG A 92 -8.78 9.42 -5.01
CA ARG A 92 -9.64 10.60 -4.75
C ARG A 92 -10.78 10.21 -3.81
N PRO A 93 -10.52 10.16 -2.49
CA PRO A 93 -11.52 9.74 -1.54
C PRO A 93 -12.70 10.72 -1.53
N VAL A 94 -13.90 10.16 -1.38
CA VAL A 94 -15.15 10.91 -1.28
C VAL A 94 -15.90 10.57 0.00
N ASN A 95 -16.68 11.52 0.50
CA ASN A 95 -17.55 11.30 1.65
C ASN A 95 -18.66 10.28 1.32
N THR A 96 -19.10 9.55 2.33
CA THR A 96 -20.22 8.59 2.25
C THR A 96 -21.35 9.01 3.18
N ARG A 97 -22.54 8.39 3.03
CA ARG A 97 -23.69 8.61 3.92
C ARG A 97 -23.61 7.81 5.24
N TYR A 98 -22.56 7.03 5.48
CA TYR A 98 -22.44 6.24 6.71
C TYR A 98 -22.23 7.17 7.91
N ASN A 99 -23.14 7.09 8.89
CA ASN A 99 -23.07 7.90 10.11
C ASN A 99 -22.59 7.04 11.28
N ILE A 100 -21.27 6.95 11.44
CA ILE A 100 -20.64 6.15 12.49
C ILE A 100 -20.13 7.08 13.58
N LYS A 101 -20.48 6.77 14.83
CA LYS A 101 -20.01 7.50 16.02
C LYS A 101 -19.19 6.58 16.91
N MET A 102 -18.11 7.11 17.47
CA MET A 102 -17.16 6.36 18.27
C MET A 102 -17.83 5.70 19.48
N GLY A 103 -17.70 4.38 19.63
CA GLY A 103 -18.25 3.63 20.78
C GLY A 103 -19.79 3.62 20.85
N MET A 104 -20.48 3.93 19.75
CA MET A 104 -21.94 3.83 19.61
C MET A 104 -22.27 2.81 18.53
N GLY A 105 -22.67 1.60 18.96
CA GLY A 105 -23.10 0.55 18.04
C GLY A 105 -24.47 0.85 17.44
N VAL A 106 -24.70 0.40 16.21
CA VAL A 106 -25.95 0.57 15.47
C VAL A 106 -26.35 -0.81 14.97
N LYS A 107 -27.48 -1.35 15.43
CA LYS A 107 -27.90 -2.72 15.05
C LYS A 107 -28.23 -2.86 13.57
N CYS A 108 -28.98 -1.91 13.02
CA CYS A 108 -29.30 -1.85 11.60
C CYS A 108 -29.83 -0.45 11.27
N ALA A 109 -29.20 0.20 10.30
CA ALA A 109 -29.61 1.50 9.78
C ALA A 109 -29.72 1.44 8.24
N VAL A 110 -30.68 2.18 7.70
CA VAL A 110 -30.87 2.33 6.26
C VAL A 110 -29.95 3.43 5.76
N LEU A 111 -29.11 3.11 4.77
CA LEU A 111 -28.22 4.08 4.13
C LEU A 111 -28.97 4.87 3.05
N CYS A 112 -29.64 4.15 2.16
CA CYS A 112 -30.60 4.71 1.22
C CYS A 112 -31.46 3.61 0.58
N LYS A 113 -32.61 4.04 0.04
CA LYS A 113 -33.46 3.25 -0.84
C LYS A 113 -33.26 3.72 -2.28
N LYS A 114 -32.98 2.79 -3.18
CA LYS A 114 -32.98 3.02 -4.63
C LYS A 114 -34.27 2.47 -5.20
N GLU A 115 -35.10 3.34 -5.76
CA GLU A 115 -36.34 3.00 -6.44
C GLU A 115 -36.16 3.09 -7.95
N MET A 116 -36.88 2.24 -8.69
CA MET A 116 -36.92 2.25 -10.14
C MET A 116 -35.52 2.18 -10.79
N LEU A 117 -34.69 1.22 -10.36
CA LEU A 117 -33.37 1.04 -10.96
C LEU A 117 -33.49 0.85 -12.48
N SER A 118 -32.70 1.63 -13.22
CA SER A 118 -32.57 1.45 -14.66
C SER A 118 -32.04 0.05 -14.96
N LYS A 119 -32.50 -0.56 -16.06
CA LYS A 119 -31.92 -1.81 -16.57
C LYS A 119 -30.41 -1.71 -16.73
N GLN A 120 -29.90 -0.52 -17.10
CA GLN A 120 -28.47 -0.25 -17.20
C GLN A 120 -27.76 -0.36 -15.85
N SER A 121 -28.33 0.20 -14.78
CA SER A 121 -27.75 0.12 -13.44
C SER A 121 -27.69 -1.32 -12.92
N ILE A 122 -28.75 -2.11 -13.17
CA ILE A 122 -28.81 -3.52 -12.77
C ILE A 122 -27.74 -4.33 -13.51
N THR A 123 -27.62 -4.13 -14.83
CA THR A 123 -26.58 -4.79 -15.64
C THR A 123 -25.18 -4.37 -15.18
N ALA A 124 -24.95 -3.08 -14.92
CA ALA A 124 -23.66 -2.58 -14.44
C ALA A 124 -23.27 -3.22 -13.10
N PHE A 125 -24.19 -3.28 -12.13
CA PHE A 125 -23.92 -4.00 -10.88
C PHE A 125 -23.63 -5.48 -11.12
N GLY A 126 -24.40 -6.14 -12.00
CA GLY A 126 -24.17 -7.54 -12.37
C GLY A 126 -22.79 -7.78 -12.98
N GLU A 127 -22.37 -6.95 -13.92
CA GLU A 127 -21.05 -7.01 -14.57
C GLU A 127 -19.92 -6.79 -13.56
N PHE A 128 -20.03 -5.78 -12.69
CA PHE A 128 -19.02 -5.53 -11.67
C PHE A 128 -18.91 -6.68 -10.65
N ILE A 129 -20.03 -7.36 -10.35
CA ILE A 129 -20.01 -8.56 -9.51
C ILE A 129 -19.33 -9.73 -10.25
N LEU A 130 -19.60 -9.93 -11.55
CA LEU A 130 -18.96 -10.97 -12.36
C LEU A 130 -17.44 -10.76 -12.47
N GLU A 131 -17.00 -9.50 -12.56
CA GLU A 131 -15.61 -9.11 -12.64
C GLU A 131 -14.91 -9.00 -11.26
N ASP A 132 -15.52 -9.48 -10.17
CA ASP A 132 -14.95 -9.50 -8.81
C ASP A 132 -14.47 -8.12 -8.30
N TYR A 133 -15.23 -7.06 -8.61
CA TYR A 133 -14.94 -5.73 -8.06
C TYR A 133 -15.24 -5.67 -6.55
N SER A 134 -14.37 -4.97 -5.85
CA SER A 134 -14.39 -4.71 -4.43
C SER A 134 -14.36 -3.20 -4.14
N ILE A 135 -15.14 -2.80 -3.15
CA ILE A 135 -15.26 -1.45 -2.63
C ILE A 135 -14.13 -1.21 -1.63
N HIS A 136 -13.30 -0.20 -1.90
CA HIS A 136 -12.26 0.23 -0.98
C HIS A 136 -12.80 1.37 -0.10
N LEU A 137 -13.20 1.02 1.12
CA LEU A 137 -13.59 1.98 2.15
C LEU A 137 -12.40 2.26 3.07
N THR A 138 -12.27 3.49 3.55
CA THR A 138 -11.24 3.89 4.51
C THR A 138 -11.86 4.64 5.69
N MET A 139 -11.34 4.40 6.88
CA MET A 139 -11.73 5.05 8.13
C MET A 139 -10.48 5.31 8.96
N ASP A 140 -10.25 6.54 9.38
CA ASP A 140 -9.01 6.94 10.09
C ASP A 140 -7.72 6.44 9.41
N GLN A 141 -7.69 6.56 8.07
CA GLN A 141 -6.60 6.08 7.21
C GLN A 141 -6.39 4.56 7.21
N LEU A 142 -7.23 3.78 7.88
CA LEU A 142 -7.23 2.32 7.82
C LEU A 142 -8.17 1.87 6.71
N LEU A 143 -7.72 0.97 5.83
CA LEU A 143 -8.57 0.38 4.80
C LEU A 143 -9.48 -0.69 5.45
N GLY A 144 -10.72 -0.78 4.98
CA GLY A 144 -11.64 -1.83 5.41
C GLY A 144 -11.16 -3.20 4.93
N ALA A 145 -11.03 -4.15 5.85
CA ALA A 145 -10.70 -5.54 5.57
C ALA A 145 -11.96 -6.39 5.49
N SER A 146 -12.06 -7.29 4.52
CA SER A 146 -13.07 -8.34 4.52
C SER A 146 -12.45 -9.72 4.68
N LEU A 147 -13.04 -10.56 5.52
CA LEU A 147 -12.58 -11.92 5.74
C LEU A 147 -13.12 -12.84 4.64
N TYR A 148 -12.23 -13.34 3.80
CA TYR A 148 -12.55 -14.38 2.84
C TYR A 148 -12.31 -15.76 3.46
N ARG A 149 -13.40 -16.47 3.78
CA ARG A 149 -13.33 -17.85 4.25
C ARG A 149 -13.37 -18.78 3.04
N LEU A 150 -12.30 -19.54 2.83
CA LEU A 150 -12.33 -20.70 1.93
C LEU A 150 -13.03 -21.83 2.66
N ASP A 151 -14.11 -22.35 2.06
CA ASP A 151 -14.91 -23.43 2.63
C ASP A 151 -14.03 -24.58 3.15
N GLY A 152 -14.26 -24.96 4.41
CA GLY A 152 -13.59 -26.10 5.06
C GLY A 152 -12.29 -25.79 5.82
N THR A 153 -11.72 -24.58 5.71
CA THR A 153 -10.51 -24.22 6.48
C THR A 153 -10.83 -23.29 7.66
N LYS A 154 -10.38 -23.67 8.87
CA LYS A 154 -10.38 -22.77 10.03
C LYS A 154 -9.26 -21.74 9.86
N GLY A 155 -9.54 -20.71 9.07
CA GLY A 155 -8.60 -19.62 8.80
C GLY A 155 -8.97 -18.92 7.50
N GLY A 156 -9.62 -17.75 7.59
CA GLY A 156 -9.90 -16.94 6.41
C GLY A 156 -8.75 -16.00 6.10
N ARG A 157 -8.59 -15.62 4.83
CA ARG A 157 -7.64 -14.60 4.39
C ARG A 157 -8.32 -13.23 4.44
N TYR A 158 -7.67 -12.25 5.04
CA TYR A 158 -8.14 -10.86 4.97
C TYR A 158 -7.77 -10.26 3.62
N ASN A 159 -8.78 -9.80 2.89
CA ASN A 159 -8.59 -9.08 1.64
C ASN A 159 -8.78 -7.58 1.87
N HIS A 160 -8.10 -6.78 1.06
CA HIS A 160 -8.30 -5.34 0.99
C HIS A 160 -9.65 -5.03 0.35
N GLY A 161 -10.45 -4.19 1.01
CA GLY A 161 -11.77 -3.83 0.54
C GLY A 161 -12.82 -4.93 0.73
N VAL A 162 -14.02 -4.65 0.24
CA VAL A 162 -15.22 -5.48 0.40
C VAL A 162 -15.79 -5.76 -0.97
N ARG A 163 -15.94 -7.02 -1.35
CA ARG A 163 -16.56 -7.38 -2.64
C ARG A 163 -17.93 -6.73 -2.78
N ILE A 164 -18.31 -6.35 -3.99
CA ILE A 164 -19.65 -5.79 -4.27
C ILE A 164 -20.71 -6.88 -4.18
N GLY A 165 -20.34 -8.13 -4.46
CA GLY A 165 -21.25 -9.26 -4.46
C GLY A 165 -20.53 -10.59 -4.63
N ILE A 166 -21.30 -11.63 -4.86
CA ILE A 166 -20.81 -12.99 -5.11
C ILE A 166 -21.61 -13.63 -6.24
N VAL A 167 -20.94 -14.44 -7.03
CA VAL A 167 -21.59 -15.22 -8.09
C VAL A 167 -21.75 -16.66 -7.59
N LEU A 168 -23.00 -17.12 -7.50
CA LEU A 168 -23.33 -18.51 -7.13
C LEU A 168 -24.16 -19.13 -8.26
N ASP A 169 -23.74 -20.29 -8.76
CA ASP A 169 -24.38 -21.00 -9.88
C ASP A 169 -24.64 -20.11 -11.12
N GLY A 170 -23.71 -19.20 -11.40
CA GLY A 170 -23.81 -18.26 -12.53
C GLY A 170 -24.78 -17.10 -12.30
N VAL A 171 -25.33 -16.94 -11.09
CA VAL A 171 -26.22 -15.83 -10.72
C VAL A 171 -25.44 -14.84 -9.84
N PRO A 172 -25.36 -13.54 -10.22
CA PRO A 172 -24.74 -12.52 -9.40
C PRO A 172 -25.68 -12.07 -8.27
N TYR A 173 -25.20 -12.10 -7.03
CA TYR A 173 -25.88 -11.60 -5.84
C TYR A 173 -25.15 -10.38 -5.30
N ILE A 174 -25.86 -9.28 -5.05
CA ILE A 174 -25.27 -8.05 -4.52
C ILE A 174 -25.20 -8.09 -2.99
N TYR A 175 -24.10 -7.60 -2.44
CA TYR A 175 -23.97 -7.31 -1.01
C TYR A 175 -24.50 -5.91 -0.73
N ASN A 176 -25.68 -5.86 -0.14
CA ASN A 176 -26.41 -4.63 0.14
C ASN A 176 -26.49 -4.31 1.64
N HIS A 177 -26.08 -5.25 2.50
CA HIS A 177 -25.96 -5.02 3.93
C HIS A 177 -24.49 -5.15 4.35
N LEU A 178 -23.91 -4.07 4.88
CA LEU A 178 -22.52 -4.07 5.36
C LEU A 178 -22.48 -4.02 6.88
N LYS A 179 -21.85 -5.02 7.49
CA LYS A 179 -21.63 -5.07 8.93
C LYS A 179 -20.22 -4.62 9.26
N PHE A 180 -20.11 -3.44 9.87
CA PHE A 180 -18.85 -2.87 10.32
C PHE A 180 -18.49 -3.40 11.70
N LYS A 181 -17.39 -4.14 11.80
CA LYS A 181 -16.76 -4.56 13.05
C LYS A 181 -15.55 -3.67 13.30
N LEU A 182 -15.73 -2.72 14.21
CA LEU A 182 -14.74 -1.70 14.51
C LEU A 182 -14.07 -2.01 15.84
N GLN A 183 -12.74 -2.02 15.84
CA GLN A 183 -11.96 -2.27 17.05
C GLN A 183 -11.26 -1.00 17.50
N TYR A 184 -11.29 -0.76 18.80
CA TYR A 184 -10.68 0.41 19.40
C TYR A 184 -9.81 0.06 20.61
N ASN A 185 -8.74 0.82 20.76
CA ASN A 185 -7.87 0.76 21.94
C ASN A 185 -8.04 2.04 22.75
N THR A 186 -8.11 1.92 24.07
CA THR A 186 -8.27 3.05 25.00
C THR A 186 -6.92 3.37 25.62
N VAL A 187 -6.46 4.63 25.48
CA VAL A 187 -5.12 5.04 25.94
C VAL A 187 -5.20 5.66 27.33
N ASP A 188 -5.85 6.82 27.45
CA ASP A 188 -6.04 7.55 28.71
C ASP A 188 -7.32 8.41 28.65
N ASN A 189 -8.00 8.66 29.79
CA ASN A 189 -9.11 9.63 29.94
C ASN A 189 -10.19 9.62 28.82
N ASP A 190 -10.80 8.47 28.53
CA ASP A 190 -11.86 8.31 27.52
C ASP A 190 -11.46 8.71 26.08
N GLN A 191 -10.16 8.70 25.78
CA GLN A 191 -9.65 8.82 24.42
C GLN A 191 -9.43 7.44 23.81
N HIS A 192 -10.07 7.22 22.66
CA HIS A 192 -10.05 5.96 21.96
C HIS A 192 -9.40 6.12 20.59
N ARG A 193 -8.55 5.16 20.22
CA ARG A 193 -7.88 5.10 18.91
C ARG A 193 -8.47 3.96 18.10
N LEU A 194 -8.76 4.19 16.82
CA LEU A 194 -9.23 3.15 15.91
C LEU A 194 -8.06 2.23 15.51
N VAL A 195 -8.19 0.94 15.82
CA VAL A 195 -7.13 -0.06 15.60
C VAL A 195 -7.57 -1.23 14.73
N GLY A 196 -8.85 -1.36 14.41
CA GLY A 196 -9.33 -2.37 13.48
C GLY A 196 -10.57 -1.91 12.72
N PHE A 197 -10.59 -2.24 11.44
CA PHE A 197 -11.70 -1.93 10.53
C PHE A 197 -12.00 -3.17 9.69
N GLU A 198 -12.89 -4.02 10.19
CA GLU A 198 -13.36 -5.21 9.49
C GLU A 198 -14.79 -4.97 8.99
N VAL A 199 -15.08 -5.44 7.78
CA VAL A 199 -16.39 -5.32 7.16
C VAL A 199 -16.83 -6.69 6.68
N GLU A 200 -17.96 -7.15 7.20
CA GLU A 200 -18.63 -8.38 6.77
C GLU A 200 -19.80 -8.02 5.84
N PRO A 201 -19.72 -8.39 4.55
CA PRO A 201 -20.80 -8.13 3.61
C PRO A 201 -21.86 -9.23 3.64
N PHE A 202 -23.13 -8.84 3.54
CA PHE A 202 -24.27 -9.75 3.45
C PHE A 202 -25.20 -9.35 2.29
N SER A 203 -25.82 -10.35 1.67
CA SER A 203 -26.86 -10.17 0.66
C SER A 203 -28.21 -10.45 1.29
N ILE A 204 -29.09 -9.45 1.34
CA ILE A 204 -30.36 -9.52 2.04
C ILE A 204 -31.46 -8.93 1.16
N SER A 205 -32.49 -9.73 0.87
CA SER A 205 -33.68 -9.28 0.17
C SER A 205 -34.60 -8.45 1.06
N GLU A 206 -35.42 -7.61 0.44
CA GLU A 206 -36.27 -6.62 1.10
C GLU A 206 -37.33 -7.24 2.01
N VAL A 207 -37.76 -8.46 1.69
CA VAL A 207 -38.76 -9.20 2.46
C VAL A 207 -38.30 -9.55 3.88
N ASN A 208 -36.98 -9.49 4.14
CA ASN A 208 -36.43 -9.79 5.46
C ASN A 208 -36.18 -8.54 6.31
N PHE A 209 -36.43 -7.36 5.77
CA PHE A 209 -36.33 -6.12 6.51
C PHE A 209 -37.70 -5.64 6.97
N LYS A 210 -37.78 -5.25 8.23
CA LYS A 210 -38.78 -4.31 8.72
C LYS A 210 -38.12 -2.95 8.83
N PHE A 211 -38.67 -1.97 8.14
CA PHE A 211 -38.14 -0.61 8.13
C PHE A 211 -39.01 0.29 9.02
N GLU A 212 -38.37 1.02 9.92
CA GLU A 212 -38.98 2.05 10.75
C GLU A 212 -38.16 3.33 10.59
N GLY A 213 -38.53 4.15 9.60
CA GLY A 213 -37.78 5.33 9.18
C GLY A 213 -36.38 4.96 8.69
N ASP A 214 -35.36 5.55 9.32
CA ASP A 214 -33.94 5.30 9.02
C ASP A 214 -33.37 4.06 9.74
N SER A 215 -34.16 3.41 10.59
CA SER A 215 -33.78 2.19 11.29
C SER A 215 -34.39 0.95 10.64
N CYS A 216 -33.72 -0.19 10.79
CA CYS A 216 -34.21 -1.47 10.29
C CYS A 216 -34.12 -2.57 11.34
N GLU A 217 -34.92 -3.62 11.15
CA GLU A 217 -34.81 -4.86 11.90
C GLU A 217 -34.83 -6.04 10.94
N LEU A 218 -33.91 -6.98 11.16
CA LEU A 218 -33.85 -8.24 10.41
C LEU A 218 -34.87 -9.21 11.00
N THR A 219 -35.80 -9.68 10.16
CA THR A 219 -36.92 -10.52 10.61
C THR A 219 -36.54 -12.00 10.74
N LYS A 220 -35.48 -12.45 10.04
CA LYS A 220 -34.99 -13.83 10.05
C LYS A 220 -33.46 -13.89 10.13
N ASN A 221 -32.96 -14.71 11.05
CA ASN A 221 -31.56 -15.12 11.17
C ASN A 221 -31.53 -16.63 11.47
N PRO A 222 -30.80 -17.48 10.74
CA PRO A 222 -29.90 -17.19 9.62
C PRO A 222 -30.63 -16.92 8.29
N ILE A 223 -29.99 -16.14 7.42
CA ILE A 223 -30.49 -15.79 6.09
C ILE A 223 -30.12 -16.90 5.11
N THR A 224 -31.13 -17.59 4.55
CA THR A 224 -30.94 -18.62 3.53
C THR A 224 -30.69 -18.01 2.15
N LEU A 225 -30.09 -18.79 1.23
CA LEU A 225 -29.75 -18.35 -0.13
C LEU A 225 -30.97 -17.81 -0.92
N GLU A 226 -32.16 -18.38 -0.69
CA GLU A 226 -33.43 -17.93 -1.30
C GLU A 226 -33.77 -16.47 -0.96
N ASN A 227 -33.21 -15.97 0.14
CA ASN A 227 -33.43 -14.63 0.64
C ASN A 227 -32.33 -13.65 0.23
N TRP A 228 -31.41 -14.05 -0.65
CA TRP A 228 -30.36 -13.17 -1.15
C TRP A 228 -30.86 -12.33 -2.32
N LYS A 229 -30.30 -11.14 -2.49
CA LYS A 229 -30.71 -10.22 -3.56
C LYS A 229 -29.93 -10.53 -4.83
N ALA A 230 -30.55 -11.28 -5.74
CA ALA A 230 -30.00 -11.53 -7.07
C ALA A 230 -30.10 -10.29 -7.97
N MET A 231 -29.03 -9.98 -8.70
CA MET A 231 -28.98 -8.93 -9.72
C MET A 231 -29.32 -9.50 -11.10
N LYS A 232 -30.49 -10.13 -11.21
CA LYS A 232 -30.99 -10.75 -12.45
C LYS A 232 -32.47 -10.42 -12.63
N GLY A 233 -32.84 -9.86 -13.80
CA GLY A 233 -34.21 -9.47 -14.13
C GLY A 233 -34.58 -8.04 -13.69
N ASP A 234 -35.88 -7.74 -13.60
CA ASP A 234 -36.40 -6.42 -13.25
C ASP A 234 -36.36 -6.18 -11.72
N VAL A 235 -35.17 -5.86 -11.20
CA VAL A 235 -34.98 -5.42 -9.82
C VAL A 235 -35.52 -3.99 -9.65
N LYS A 236 -36.75 -3.86 -9.13
CA LYS A 236 -37.43 -2.55 -9.00
C LYS A 236 -36.89 -1.70 -7.84
N THR A 237 -36.47 -2.34 -6.76
CA THR A 237 -36.03 -1.70 -5.53
C THR A 237 -34.73 -2.32 -5.05
N LEU A 238 -33.88 -1.54 -4.39
CA LEU A 238 -32.66 -1.98 -3.74
C LEU A 238 -32.43 -1.12 -2.49
N TYR A 239 -32.31 -1.77 -1.34
CA TYR A 239 -32.01 -1.10 -0.08
C TYR A 239 -30.56 -1.38 0.30
N PHE A 240 -29.81 -0.31 0.57
CA PHE A 240 -28.51 -0.41 1.20
C PHE A 240 -28.67 -0.14 2.70
N THR A 241 -28.15 -1.04 3.52
CA THR A 241 -28.24 -0.98 4.98
C THR A 241 -26.89 -1.29 5.61
N TYR A 242 -26.70 -0.92 6.87
CA TYR A 242 -25.48 -1.22 7.59
C TYR A 242 -25.71 -1.47 9.08
N GLU A 243 -24.82 -2.25 9.68
CA GLU A 243 -24.71 -2.51 11.11
C GLU A 243 -23.32 -2.02 11.58
N VAL A 244 -23.21 -1.53 12.81
CA VAL A 244 -21.96 -1.12 13.44
C VAL A 244 -21.82 -1.79 14.80
N ILE A 245 -20.75 -2.55 14.97
CA ILE A 245 -20.35 -3.18 16.22
C ILE A 245 -18.99 -2.61 16.62
N TRP A 246 -18.89 -2.22 17.89
CA TRP A 246 -17.64 -1.75 18.49
C TRP A 246 -17.12 -2.77 19.48
N GLU A 247 -15.86 -3.17 19.33
CA GLU A 247 -15.17 -4.12 20.20
C GLU A 247 -13.90 -3.48 20.78
N PRO A 248 -13.68 -3.53 22.10
CA PRO A 248 -12.40 -3.14 22.66
C PRO A 248 -11.32 -4.15 22.26
N SER A 249 -10.10 -3.66 21.97
CA SER A 249 -8.98 -4.49 21.54
C SER A 249 -7.65 -3.99 22.11
N ASP A 250 -6.77 -4.92 22.48
CA ASP A 250 -5.45 -4.64 23.03
C ASP A 250 -4.39 -4.36 21.95
N ILE A 251 -4.78 -4.35 20.67
CA ILE A 251 -3.90 -4.06 19.54
C ILE A 251 -3.35 -2.64 19.68
N ARG A 252 -2.03 -2.49 19.65
CA ARG A 252 -1.39 -1.17 19.63
C ARG A 252 -1.67 -0.49 18.29
N TRP A 253 -1.87 0.82 18.31
CA TRP A 253 -2.14 1.60 17.09
C TRP A 253 -1.06 1.40 16.01
N ALA A 254 0.21 1.31 16.39
CA ALA A 254 1.32 1.07 15.46
C ALA A 254 1.23 -0.28 14.71
N SER A 255 0.62 -1.30 15.32
CA SER A 255 0.45 -2.65 14.75
C SER A 255 -0.91 -2.86 14.06
N ARG A 256 -1.73 -1.81 13.90
CA ARG A 256 -3.10 -1.93 13.38
C ARG A 256 -3.19 -2.51 11.96
N TRP A 257 -2.10 -2.41 11.19
CA TRP A 257 -1.99 -2.92 9.83
C TRP A 257 -1.58 -4.40 9.74
N ASP A 258 -1.16 -5.01 10.86
CA ASP A 258 -0.64 -6.38 10.86
C ASP A 258 -1.70 -7.42 10.46
N ILE A 259 -2.99 -7.09 10.55
CA ILE A 259 -4.09 -7.96 10.10
C ILE A 259 -4.00 -8.30 8.60
N PHE A 260 -3.51 -7.37 7.78
CA PHE A 260 -3.30 -7.60 6.34
C PHE A 260 -2.02 -8.40 6.05
N LEU A 261 -1.03 -8.33 6.94
CA LEU A 261 0.23 -9.06 6.81
C LEU A 261 0.13 -10.51 7.30
N LYS A 262 -0.88 -10.82 8.11
CA LYS A 262 -1.15 -12.18 8.59
C LYS A 262 -1.70 -13.04 7.45
N SER A 263 -0.82 -13.51 6.56
CA SER A 263 -1.12 -14.68 5.73
C SER A 263 -1.15 -15.91 6.65
N GLN A 264 -2.35 -16.42 6.93
CA GLN A 264 -2.46 -17.69 7.65
C GLN A 264 -2.05 -18.83 6.70
N GLY A 265 -0.82 -19.32 6.84
CA GLY A 265 -0.41 -20.58 6.22
C GLY A 265 0.93 -20.61 5.52
N GLU A 266 1.66 -19.50 5.35
CA GLU A 266 3.02 -19.57 4.83
C GLU A 266 3.98 -19.99 5.94
N GLN A 267 4.13 -21.31 6.09
CA GLN A 267 5.33 -21.86 6.71
C GLN A 267 6.52 -21.26 5.96
N ILE A 268 7.37 -20.53 6.68
CA ILE A 268 8.64 -20.02 6.15
C ILE A 268 9.28 -21.16 5.35
N HIS A 269 9.52 -20.95 4.06
CA HIS A 269 10.14 -21.95 3.18
C HIS A 269 11.63 -22.09 3.53
N TRP A 270 11.91 -22.62 4.72
CA TRP A 270 13.25 -22.82 5.28
C TRP A 270 14.16 -23.56 4.32
N PHE A 271 13.61 -24.46 3.52
CA PHE A 271 14.33 -25.17 2.48
C PHE A 271 14.98 -24.23 1.46
N SER A 272 14.27 -23.20 0.99
CA SER A 272 14.79 -22.23 0.02
C SER A 272 15.85 -21.32 0.62
N ILE A 273 15.70 -20.93 1.90
CA ILE A 273 16.65 -20.09 2.62
C ILE A 273 17.96 -20.85 2.87
N VAL A 274 17.88 -22.10 3.32
CA VAL A 274 19.07 -22.93 3.54
C VAL A 274 19.77 -23.22 2.22
N ASN A 275 19.02 -23.55 1.16
CA ASN A 275 19.59 -23.81 -0.16
C ASN A 275 20.35 -22.60 -0.72
N SER A 276 19.77 -21.40 -0.63
CA SER A 276 20.45 -20.19 -1.11
C SER A 276 21.69 -19.86 -0.28
N LEU A 277 21.65 -20.06 1.04
CA LEU A 277 22.79 -19.83 1.93
C LEU A 277 23.95 -20.80 1.63
N VAL A 278 23.66 -22.08 1.38
CA VAL A 278 24.68 -23.08 1.01
C VAL A 278 25.34 -22.72 -0.32
N ILE A 279 24.55 -22.32 -1.34
CA ILE A 279 25.08 -21.92 -2.65
C ILE A 279 25.99 -20.69 -2.52
N VAL A 280 25.58 -19.68 -1.73
CA VAL A 280 26.38 -18.47 -1.52
C VAL A 280 27.70 -18.79 -0.80
N MET A 281 27.67 -19.61 0.26
CA MET A 281 28.90 -20.02 0.96
C MET A 281 29.83 -20.84 0.05
N PHE A 282 29.27 -21.73 -0.77
CA PHE A 282 30.07 -22.52 -1.70
C PHE A 282 30.72 -21.65 -2.77
N LEU A 283 29.96 -20.76 -3.42
CA LEU A 283 30.48 -19.86 -4.46
C LEU A 283 31.54 -18.91 -3.89
N THR A 284 31.31 -18.33 -2.71
CA THR A 284 32.29 -17.47 -2.04
C THR A 284 33.57 -18.23 -1.66
N SER A 285 33.45 -19.48 -1.20
CA SER A 285 34.62 -20.35 -0.93
C SER A 285 35.41 -20.67 -2.19
N VAL A 286 34.75 -20.99 -3.30
CA VAL A 286 35.42 -21.30 -4.58
C VAL A 286 36.14 -20.06 -5.12
N ILE A 287 35.48 -18.90 -5.12
CA ILE A 287 36.09 -17.63 -5.56
C ILE A 287 37.26 -17.27 -4.65
N SER A 288 37.10 -17.40 -3.32
CA SER A 288 38.17 -17.15 -2.35
C SER A 288 39.37 -18.08 -2.58
N MET A 289 39.14 -19.37 -2.81
CA MET A 289 40.20 -20.33 -3.11
C MET A 289 40.94 -19.98 -4.41
N ILE A 290 40.21 -19.63 -5.47
CA ILE A 290 40.80 -19.18 -6.73
C ILE A 290 41.65 -17.93 -6.49
N LEU A 291 41.10 -16.92 -5.80
CA LEU A 291 41.77 -15.64 -5.55
C LEU A 291 43.01 -15.79 -4.66
N ILE A 292 42.94 -16.61 -3.60
CA ILE A 292 44.09 -16.90 -2.75
C ILE A 292 45.15 -17.67 -3.53
N ARG A 293 44.75 -18.62 -4.38
CA ARG A 293 45.69 -19.41 -5.17
C ARG A 293 46.38 -18.57 -6.24
N THR A 294 45.66 -17.67 -6.93
CA THR A 294 46.25 -16.72 -7.88
C THR A 294 47.17 -15.74 -7.16
N LEU A 295 46.72 -15.14 -6.05
CA LEU A 295 47.51 -14.18 -5.28
C LEU A 295 48.80 -14.80 -4.71
N ARG A 296 48.74 -16.02 -4.15
CA ARG A 296 49.94 -16.73 -3.67
C ARG A 296 50.91 -17.05 -4.81
N LYS A 297 50.39 -17.46 -5.98
CA LYS A 297 51.21 -17.74 -7.17
C LYS A 297 51.88 -16.47 -7.69
N ASP A 298 51.15 -15.37 -7.73
CA ASP A 298 51.67 -14.08 -8.19
C ASP A 298 52.74 -13.54 -7.22
N ILE A 299 52.50 -13.55 -5.90
CA ILE A 299 53.51 -13.16 -4.90
C ILE A 299 54.77 -14.04 -4.99
N ALA A 300 54.60 -15.36 -5.12
CA ALA A 300 55.74 -16.27 -5.24
C ALA A 300 56.55 -16.04 -6.52
N LYS A 301 55.93 -15.52 -7.59
CA LYS A 301 56.60 -15.10 -8.83
C LYS A 301 57.37 -13.80 -8.62
N TYR A 302 56.78 -12.81 -7.94
CA TYR A 302 57.47 -11.55 -7.60
C TYR A 302 58.71 -11.76 -6.73
N ASN A 303 58.68 -12.73 -5.81
CA ASN A 303 59.78 -12.95 -4.88
C ASN A 303 60.93 -13.82 -5.42
N ARG A 304 60.82 -14.38 -6.64
CA ARG A 304 61.76 -15.41 -7.11
C ARG A 304 62.88 -14.94 -8.02
N ASP A 305 62.79 -13.78 -8.66
CA ASP A 305 63.83 -13.33 -9.61
C ASP A 305 63.90 -11.78 -9.65
N GLU A 306 65.05 -11.20 -9.26
CA GLU A 306 65.36 -9.76 -9.47
C GLU A 306 65.47 -9.42 -10.97
N ASP A 307 65.86 -10.36 -11.83
CA ASP A 307 65.95 -10.18 -13.29
C ASP A 307 64.59 -10.23 -14.03
N LEU A 308 63.51 -10.60 -13.33
CA LEU A 308 62.14 -10.62 -13.87
C LEU A 308 61.37 -9.33 -13.53
N GLU A 309 61.96 -8.43 -12.73
CA GLU A 309 61.39 -7.11 -12.45
C GLU A 309 61.28 -6.29 -13.76
N ASP A 310 62.31 -6.32 -14.61
CA ASP A 310 62.35 -5.58 -15.89
C ASP A 310 61.25 -6.01 -16.88
N ILE A 311 60.88 -7.30 -16.91
CA ILE A 311 59.83 -7.85 -17.79
C ILE A 311 58.42 -7.64 -17.21
N LEU A 312 58.29 -7.63 -15.87
CA LEU A 312 57.03 -7.36 -15.18
C LEU A 312 56.68 -5.86 -15.14
N GLU A 313 57.66 -4.97 -15.27
CA GLU A 313 57.43 -3.54 -15.49
C GLU A 313 56.76 -3.23 -16.82
N GLU A 314 56.85 -4.12 -17.84
CA GLU A 314 56.21 -3.97 -19.16
C GLU A 314 54.81 -4.62 -19.28
N SER A 315 54.40 -5.49 -18.35
CA SER A 315 53.04 -6.02 -18.32
C SER A 315 52.56 -6.30 -16.89
N GLY A 316 51.60 -5.50 -16.41
CA GLY A 316 51.00 -5.68 -15.09
C GLY A 316 49.94 -4.63 -14.77
N TRP A 317 49.09 -4.89 -13.78
CA TRP A 317 48.11 -3.92 -13.28
C TRP A 317 48.77 -2.61 -12.77
N LYS A 318 50.07 -2.65 -12.47
CA LYS A 318 50.90 -1.51 -12.11
C LYS A 318 51.06 -0.50 -13.26
N LEU A 319 51.15 -0.95 -14.52
CA LEU A 319 51.14 -0.09 -15.71
C LEU A 319 49.77 0.52 -15.98
N VAL A 320 48.70 -0.20 -15.61
CA VAL A 320 47.33 0.26 -15.75
C VAL A 320 47.07 1.50 -14.89
N HIS A 321 47.87 1.77 -13.84
CA HIS A 321 47.78 3.02 -13.09
C HIS A 321 47.98 4.26 -13.98
N GLY A 322 48.76 4.17 -15.08
CA GLY A 322 48.91 5.26 -16.05
C GLY A 322 47.75 5.37 -17.05
N ASP A 323 47.12 4.25 -17.40
CA ASP A 323 46.00 4.19 -18.35
C ASP A 323 44.62 4.42 -17.71
N VAL A 324 44.48 4.19 -16.40
CA VAL A 324 43.24 4.47 -15.62
C VAL A 324 42.88 5.95 -15.65
N PHE A 325 43.87 6.84 -15.77
CA PHE A 325 43.64 8.28 -15.89
C PHE A 325 43.42 8.76 -17.33
N ARG A 326 43.54 7.86 -18.34
CA ARG A 326 43.28 8.26 -19.72
C ARG A 326 41.77 8.47 -19.91
N PRO A 327 41.33 9.65 -20.38
CA PRO A 327 39.92 9.90 -20.61
C PRO A 327 39.37 8.90 -21.63
N PRO A 328 38.28 8.17 -21.33
CA PRO A 328 37.71 7.20 -22.25
C PRO A 328 37.16 7.89 -23.50
N ARG A 329 37.03 7.16 -24.61
CA ARG A 329 36.49 7.70 -25.89
C ARG A 329 35.13 8.38 -25.76
N ARG A 330 34.33 8.02 -24.76
CA ARG A 330 33.00 8.59 -24.47
C ARG A 330 32.83 8.87 -22.97
N PRO A 331 33.46 9.94 -22.45
CA PRO A 331 33.46 10.22 -21.01
C PRO A 331 32.05 10.59 -20.51
N ARG A 332 31.25 11.26 -21.33
CA ARG A 332 29.86 11.64 -20.98
C ARG A 332 28.97 10.42 -20.70
N LEU A 333 29.07 9.37 -21.51
CA LEU A 333 28.28 8.15 -21.34
C LEU A 333 28.71 7.37 -20.10
N LEU A 334 30.01 7.28 -19.85
CA LEU A 334 30.54 6.62 -18.65
C LEU A 334 30.10 7.37 -17.39
N THR A 335 30.23 8.69 -17.35
CA THR A 335 29.80 9.51 -16.21
C THR A 335 28.30 9.41 -15.99
N ALA A 336 27.49 9.37 -17.05
CA ALA A 336 26.04 9.15 -16.94
C ALA A 336 25.71 7.77 -16.35
N LEU A 337 26.33 6.70 -16.84
CA LEU A 337 26.10 5.34 -16.34
C LEU A 337 26.54 5.17 -14.88
N VAL A 338 27.73 5.68 -14.53
CA VAL A 338 28.24 5.62 -13.16
C VAL A 338 27.39 6.48 -12.22
N GLY A 339 27.00 7.69 -12.64
CA GLY A 339 26.11 8.56 -11.88
C GLY A 339 24.75 7.90 -11.60
N SER A 340 24.11 7.35 -12.64
CA SER A 340 22.84 6.63 -12.51
C SER A 340 22.98 5.38 -11.64
N GLY A 341 24.08 4.63 -11.78
CA GLY A 341 24.35 3.43 -10.97
C GLY A 341 24.51 3.76 -9.48
N VAL A 342 25.30 4.79 -9.15
CA VAL A 342 25.46 5.28 -7.77
C VAL A 342 24.13 5.80 -7.23
N GLN A 343 23.35 6.51 -8.05
CA GLN A 343 22.02 7.00 -7.65
C GLN A 343 21.07 5.86 -7.29
N ILE A 344 20.96 4.83 -8.14
CA ILE A 344 20.11 3.66 -7.88
C ILE A 344 20.59 2.90 -6.64
N HIS A 345 21.91 2.71 -6.50
CA HIS A 345 22.48 2.01 -5.35
C HIS A 345 22.17 2.72 -4.01
N CYS A 346 22.35 4.05 -3.98
CA CYS A 346 22.01 4.85 -2.79
C CYS A 346 20.51 4.80 -2.49
N MET A 347 19.65 4.93 -3.52
CA MET A 347 18.20 4.85 -3.37
C MET A 347 17.78 3.50 -2.76
N VAL A 348 18.27 2.39 -3.32
CA VAL A 348 17.98 1.03 -2.83
C VAL A 348 18.48 0.86 -1.39
N SER A 349 19.68 1.33 -1.07
CA SER A 349 20.26 1.21 0.28
C SER A 349 19.44 1.96 1.33
N ILE A 350 18.96 3.17 0.99
CA ILE A 350 18.12 3.99 1.87
C ILE A 350 16.76 3.31 2.08
N ILE A 351 16.13 2.81 1.01
CA ILE A 351 14.86 2.08 1.10
C ILE A 351 15.00 0.86 2.00
N ILE A 352 16.05 0.06 1.81
CA ILE A 352 16.30 -1.14 2.65
C ILE A 352 16.52 -0.73 4.11
N PHE A 353 17.26 0.33 4.38
CA PHE A 353 17.48 0.83 5.74
C PHE A 353 16.16 1.21 6.44
N PHE A 354 15.30 1.99 5.77
CA PHE A 354 13.99 2.35 6.32
C PHE A 354 13.01 1.17 6.42
N ALA A 355 13.12 0.19 5.51
CA ALA A 355 12.36 -1.05 5.59
C ALA A 355 12.78 -1.88 6.81
N MET A 356 14.08 -2.00 7.11
CA MET A 356 14.58 -2.69 8.30
C MET A 356 14.14 -2.02 9.61
N LEU A 357 13.97 -0.69 9.62
CA LEU A 357 13.41 0.03 10.77
C LEU A 357 11.89 -0.15 10.92
N GLY A 358 11.22 -0.88 10.01
CA GLY A 358 9.78 -1.11 10.05
C GLY A 358 8.95 0.11 9.64
N MET A 359 9.58 1.18 9.16
CA MET A 359 8.88 2.39 8.70
C MET A 359 8.23 2.20 7.33
N LEU A 360 8.72 1.23 6.54
CA LEU A 360 8.17 0.84 5.25
C LEU A 360 7.54 -0.55 5.38
N SER A 361 6.37 -0.63 6.01
CA SER A 361 5.58 -1.86 6.01
C SER A 361 4.85 -2.00 4.65
N PRO A 362 4.80 -3.20 4.03
CA PRO A 362 4.03 -3.42 2.80
C PRO A 362 2.55 -3.07 2.93
N ALA A 363 2.01 -3.14 4.16
CA ALA A 363 0.64 -2.76 4.46
C ALA A 363 0.44 -1.23 4.53
N ILE A 364 1.51 -0.48 4.74
CA ILE A 364 1.55 0.97 4.51
C ILE A 364 1.97 1.16 3.06
N GLU A 365 1.03 0.89 2.15
CA GLU A 365 1.21 0.87 0.69
C GLU A 365 1.80 2.18 0.12
N SER A 366 1.88 3.21 0.96
CA SER A 366 2.25 4.57 0.63
C SER A 366 3.68 4.96 1.06
N GLY A 367 4.37 4.15 1.87
CA GLY A 367 5.70 4.51 2.39
C GLY A 367 6.79 4.57 1.30
N ILE A 368 6.75 3.63 0.35
CA ILE A 368 7.74 3.55 -0.75
C ILE A 368 7.59 4.74 -1.70
N ASP A 369 6.34 5.09 -2.03
CA ASP A 369 6.02 6.18 -2.95
C ASP A 369 6.54 7.52 -2.43
N VAL A 370 6.47 7.76 -1.11
CA VAL A 370 7.02 8.96 -0.48
C VAL A 370 8.54 9.05 -0.61
N VAL A 371 9.25 7.94 -0.37
CA VAL A 371 10.72 7.90 -0.51
C VAL A 371 11.13 8.13 -1.96
N GLN A 372 10.43 7.52 -2.90
CA GLN A 372 10.68 7.69 -4.34
C GLN A 372 10.38 9.13 -4.80
N CYS A 373 9.30 9.73 -4.33
CA CYS A 373 8.94 11.11 -4.63
C CYS A 373 9.98 12.09 -4.06
N TRP A 374 10.37 11.92 -2.79
CA TRP A 374 11.39 12.73 -2.15
C TRP A 374 12.73 12.65 -2.89
N TRP A 375 13.13 11.44 -3.31
CA TRP A 375 14.34 11.23 -4.11
C TRP A 375 14.25 11.95 -5.46
N LYS A 376 13.11 11.89 -6.14
CA LYS A 376 12.89 12.54 -7.45
C LYS A 376 12.84 14.06 -7.35
N ILE A 377 12.23 14.61 -6.30
CA ILE A 377 12.20 16.05 -6.01
C ILE A 377 13.60 16.57 -5.64
N ARG A 378 14.39 15.79 -4.89
CA ARG A 378 15.71 16.21 -4.40
C ARG A 378 16.82 16.06 -5.45
N PHE A 379 16.67 15.10 -6.37
CA PHE A 379 17.58 14.89 -7.51
C PHE A 379 16.86 15.09 -8.86
N PRO A 380 16.33 16.30 -9.16
CA PRO A 380 15.64 16.57 -10.42
C PRO A 380 16.60 16.62 -11.63
N ARG A 381 17.92 16.49 -11.38
CA ARG A 381 18.98 16.95 -12.29
C ARG A 381 19.69 15.80 -13.02
N TYR A 382 18.93 14.87 -13.59
CA TYR A 382 19.47 13.93 -14.59
C TYR A 382 18.70 13.90 -15.91
N ASP A 383 17.48 14.44 -15.98
CA ASP A 383 16.75 14.57 -17.26
C ASP A 383 17.28 15.71 -18.15
N GLY A 384 18.00 16.69 -17.58
CA GLY A 384 18.49 17.89 -18.28
C GLY A 384 19.92 17.81 -18.85
N ILE A 385 20.69 16.73 -18.63
CA ILE A 385 22.10 16.67 -19.08
C ILE A 385 22.23 16.40 -20.59
N VAL A 386 21.12 16.13 -21.29
CA VAL A 386 21.10 16.00 -22.77
C VAL A 386 20.88 17.35 -23.48
N GLN A 387 20.46 18.43 -22.79
CA GLN A 387 20.14 19.72 -23.43
C GLN A 387 21.16 20.85 -23.28
N LEU A 388 22.34 20.63 -22.68
CA LEU A 388 23.46 21.59 -22.81
C LEU A 388 24.22 21.35 -24.12
N GLY A 389 23.48 21.41 -25.23
CA GLY A 389 23.97 21.62 -26.58
C GLY A 389 23.68 23.06 -26.98
N GLY A 390 24.45 24.01 -26.45
CA GLY A 390 24.57 25.32 -27.09
C GLY A 390 25.30 25.16 -28.44
N PRO A 391 24.96 25.98 -29.46
CA PRO A 391 25.53 25.86 -30.79
C PRO A 391 27.05 26.05 -30.75
N ILE A 392 27.75 25.18 -31.48
CA ILE A 392 29.17 25.30 -31.78
C ILE A 392 29.30 26.44 -32.78
N GLU A 393 29.90 27.56 -32.38
CA GLU A 393 30.54 28.47 -33.34
C GLU A 393 31.96 27.99 -33.62
N LEU A 394 32.24 27.94 -34.93
CA LEU A 394 33.43 27.55 -35.70
C LEU A 394 33.63 26.05 -35.95
#